data_AF-A0A1G2ZLQ2-F1
#
_entry.id   AF-A0A1G2ZLQ2-F1
#
_cell.length_a   1.000
_cell.length_b   1.000
_cell.length_c   1.000
_cell.angle_alpha   90.00
_cell.angle_beta   90.00
_cell.angle_gamma   90.00
#
_symmetry.space_group_name_H-M   'P 1'
#
loop_
_entity.id
_entity.type
_entity.pdbx_description
1 polymer ?
#
loop_
_entity_poly.entity_id
_entity_poly.type
_entity_poly.pdbx_seq_one_letter_code
_entity_poly.pdbx_strand_id
1 'polypeptide(L)'
;MPSNEYWAGFFDGEGSVSIHNGLRMNVAIAQKKTFVLELAKKQFGGSIYSKNSKITNPCSHWKITKKSLIVNFLEAIYPYSIVKKTEIEIGLRAVKLIRDVNVGCNPLTQPELIEREKLRMELQDYRPAKNFRNLQSEEAIYRNSIKEKYAYRCSECDCDLKDKSPFFSIVSDDRLFCRKCSKNRNARELKVLSKEQIVDATQKTKNLDDAAKILGISRQGLLRKRRKYGLLEYLCQICQRPFQPTQRASKRYCSDECGVIGKQYLLEQRQTAYHGQKILNNRKYYQNNKEKIKEKLRSKKYNLI
;
A
#
# COMPACT_ATOMS: atom_id res chain seq x y z
N MET A 1 32.60 1.22 5.10
CA MET A 1 31.40 1.16 4.23
C MET A 1 31.78 0.35 3.00
N PRO A 2 30.88 -0.43 2.40
CA PRO A 2 31.18 -1.11 1.14
C PRO A 2 31.49 -0.10 0.02
N SER A 3 32.37 -0.49 -0.91
CA SER A 3 32.78 0.37 -2.03
C SER A 3 31.68 0.48 -3.10
N ASN A 4 31.82 1.42 -4.03
CA ASN A 4 30.84 1.59 -5.11
C ASN A 4 30.85 0.41 -6.09
N GLU A 5 32.00 -0.23 -6.30
CA GLU A 5 32.17 -1.46 -7.08
C GLU A 5 31.35 -2.61 -6.46
N TYR A 6 31.43 -2.76 -5.13
CA TYR A 6 30.61 -3.73 -4.40
C TYR A 6 29.12 -3.47 -4.63
N TRP A 7 28.68 -2.22 -4.49
CA TRP A 7 27.28 -1.86 -4.69
C TRP A 7 26.80 -2.05 -6.12
N ALA A 8 27.65 -1.79 -7.11
CA ALA A 8 27.33 -2.03 -8.51
C ALA A 8 27.11 -3.52 -8.80
N GLY A 9 28.04 -4.38 -8.36
CA GLY A 9 27.88 -5.84 -8.52
C GLY A 9 26.66 -6.37 -7.76
N PHE A 10 26.43 -5.86 -6.55
CA PHE A 10 25.25 -6.24 -5.77
C PHE A 10 23.94 -5.76 -6.41
N PHE A 11 23.93 -4.55 -6.96
CA PHE A 11 22.78 -4.01 -7.68
C PHE A 11 22.52 -4.74 -8.99
N ASP A 12 23.56 -5.15 -9.72
CA ASP A 12 23.43 -5.95 -10.94
C ASP A 12 22.72 -7.29 -10.68
N GLY A 13 23.00 -7.94 -9.53
CA GLY A 13 22.35 -9.19 -9.14
C GLY A 13 20.93 -9.02 -8.57
N GLU A 14 20.74 -8.08 -7.64
CA GLU A 14 19.54 -8.02 -6.78
C GLU A 14 18.73 -6.72 -6.92
N GLY A 15 19.25 -5.77 -7.69
CA GLY A 15 18.73 -4.43 -7.86
C GLY A 15 17.66 -4.30 -8.93
N SER A 16 16.95 -3.18 -8.89
CA SER A 16 15.98 -2.81 -9.92
C SER A 16 15.79 -1.30 -10.00
N VAL A 17 15.72 -0.79 -11.23
CA VAL A 17 15.25 0.57 -11.54
C VAL A 17 13.80 0.48 -12.03
N SER A 18 12.82 1.14 -11.42
CA SER A 18 11.41 0.96 -11.85
C SER A 18 10.67 2.27 -11.99
N ILE A 19 9.92 2.41 -13.10
CA ILE A 19 8.98 3.50 -13.35
C ILE A 19 7.56 2.91 -13.28
N HIS A 20 6.77 3.35 -12.31
CA HIS A 20 5.42 2.82 -12.04
C HIS A 20 4.36 3.54 -12.89
N ASN A 21 3.12 3.04 -12.93
CA ASN A 21 2.01 3.63 -13.70
C ASN A 21 1.66 5.08 -13.33
N GLY A 22 2.08 5.55 -12.15
CA GLY A 22 2.01 6.97 -11.77
C GLY A 22 3.23 7.80 -12.22
N LEU A 23 4.04 7.27 -13.13
CA LEU A 23 5.29 7.84 -13.65
C LEU A 23 6.27 8.25 -12.56
N ARG A 24 6.22 7.52 -11.43
CA ARG A 24 7.14 7.66 -10.30
C ARG A 24 8.23 6.64 -10.45
N MET A 25 9.47 7.12 -10.36
CA MET A 25 10.65 6.28 -10.35
C MET A 25 10.97 5.80 -8.93
N ASN A 26 11.54 4.60 -8.83
CA ASN A 26 12.30 4.19 -7.67
C ASN A 26 13.43 3.25 -8.05
N VAL A 27 14.40 3.19 -7.14
CA VAL A 27 15.47 2.20 -7.15
C VAL A 27 15.27 1.31 -5.93
N ALA A 28 15.40 0.00 -6.10
CA ALA A 28 15.21 -0.94 -4.99
C ALA A 28 16.14 -2.15 -5.09
N ILE A 29 16.52 -2.67 -3.93
CA ILE A 29 17.23 -3.95 -3.76
C ILE A 29 16.41 -4.83 -2.83
N ALA A 30 16.23 -6.10 -3.18
CA ALA A 30 15.49 -7.08 -2.38
C ALA A 30 16.45 -8.09 -1.74
N GLN A 31 16.25 -8.41 -0.46
CA GLN A 31 17.04 -9.43 0.25
C GLN A 31 16.24 -10.09 1.38
N LYS A 32 16.58 -11.35 1.68
CA LYS A 32 16.06 -12.05 2.86
C LYS A 32 16.69 -11.51 4.16
N LYS A 33 18.02 -11.31 4.16
CA LYS A 33 18.77 -10.78 5.31
C LYS A 33 18.84 -9.25 5.21
N THR A 34 18.48 -8.55 6.29
CA THR A 34 18.39 -7.08 6.29
C THR A 34 19.74 -6.38 6.48
N PHE A 35 20.78 -7.08 6.94
CA PHE A 35 22.08 -6.48 7.26
C PHE A 35 22.66 -5.63 6.11
N VAL A 36 22.73 -6.18 4.90
CA VAL A 36 23.23 -5.46 3.72
C VAL A 36 22.31 -4.31 3.31
N LEU A 37 21.00 -4.43 3.54
CA LEU A 37 20.04 -3.36 3.27
C LEU A 37 20.24 -2.17 4.22
N GLU A 38 20.56 -2.43 5.49
CA GLU A 38 20.89 -1.39 6.47
C GLU A 38 22.21 -0.68 6.11
N LEU A 39 23.19 -1.41 5.56
CA LEU A 39 24.41 -0.78 5.02
C LEU A 39 24.10 0.15 3.85
N ALA A 40 23.26 -0.30 2.90
CA ALA A 40 22.82 0.53 1.77
C ALA A 40 22.09 1.79 2.26
N LYS A 41 21.21 1.62 3.25
CA LYS A 41 20.48 2.74 3.87
C LYS A 41 21.41 3.72 4.58
N LYS A 42 22.42 3.22 5.30
CA LYS A 42 23.39 4.06 6.00
C LYS A 42 24.24 4.88 5.02
N GLN A 43 24.58 4.32 3.86
CA GLN A 43 25.44 4.96 2.85
C GLN A 43 24.66 5.89 1.90
N PHE A 44 23.50 5.49 1.42
CA PHE A 44 22.75 6.20 0.37
C PHE A 44 21.36 6.70 0.81
N GLY A 45 20.97 6.48 2.07
CA GLY A 45 19.66 6.86 2.59
C GLY A 45 18.53 5.93 2.15
N GLY A 46 17.32 6.46 1.95
CA GLY A 46 16.15 5.67 1.56
C GLY A 46 15.45 5.00 2.73
N SER A 47 14.68 3.94 2.44
CA SER A 47 13.84 3.26 3.45
C SER A 47 13.82 1.76 3.23
N ILE A 48 13.73 1.01 4.33
CA ILE A 48 13.61 -0.44 4.33
C ILE A 48 12.19 -0.81 4.73
N TYR A 49 11.57 -1.73 4.00
CA TYR A 49 10.28 -2.31 4.36
C TYR A 49 10.26 -3.80 4.05
N SER A 50 9.50 -4.56 4.83
CA SER A 50 9.31 -5.99 4.61
C SER A 50 7.97 -6.24 3.91
N LYS A 51 7.99 -7.09 2.88
CA LYS A 51 6.76 -7.60 2.28
C LYS A 51 6.43 -8.94 2.92
N ASN A 52 5.44 -8.92 3.81
CA ASN A 52 4.85 -10.14 4.36
C ASN A 52 3.77 -10.61 3.38
N SER A 53 4.14 -11.50 2.48
CA SER A 53 3.19 -12.27 1.69
C SER A 53 2.83 -13.53 2.45
N LYS A 54 1.57 -13.94 2.43
CA LYS A 54 1.15 -15.26 2.96
C LYS A 54 1.66 -16.42 2.09
N ILE A 55 2.02 -16.12 0.84
CA ILE A 55 2.31 -17.12 -0.20
C ILE A 55 3.81 -17.25 -0.43
N THR A 56 4.56 -16.15 -0.30
CA THR A 56 6.00 -16.15 -0.58
C THR A 56 6.79 -15.91 0.69
N ASN A 57 7.97 -16.52 0.76
CA ASN A 57 8.92 -16.27 1.85
C ASN A 57 9.08 -14.76 2.09
N PRO A 58 9.11 -14.31 3.36
CA PRO A 58 9.26 -12.91 3.69
C PRO A 58 10.56 -12.37 3.09
N CYS A 59 10.45 -11.22 2.42
CA CYS A 59 11.59 -10.54 1.80
C CYS A 59 11.56 -9.06 2.19
N SER A 60 12.73 -8.53 2.53
CA SER A 60 12.91 -7.12 2.83
C SER A 60 13.41 -6.38 1.61
N HIS A 61 13.00 -5.14 1.47
CA HIS A 61 13.37 -4.28 0.36
C HIS A 61 13.95 -2.99 0.90
N TRP A 62 15.14 -2.64 0.43
CA TRP A 62 15.63 -1.28 0.50
C TRP A 62 15.16 -0.52 -0.73
N LYS A 63 14.65 0.70 -0.56
CA LYS A 63 14.06 1.50 -1.63
C LYS A 63 14.38 2.97 -1.51
N ILE A 64 14.74 3.58 -2.65
CA ILE A 64 14.91 5.01 -2.82
C ILE A 64 13.81 5.57 -3.73
N THR A 65 13.13 6.62 -3.28
CA THR A 65 12.11 7.35 -4.06
C THR A 65 12.39 8.84 -4.22
N LYS A 66 13.32 9.42 -3.44
CA LYS A 66 13.65 10.85 -3.49
C LYS A 66 14.63 11.11 -4.64
N LYS A 67 14.35 12.12 -5.47
CA LYS A 67 15.15 12.51 -6.65
C LYS A 67 16.65 12.55 -6.33
N SER A 68 17.06 13.38 -5.36
CA SER A 68 18.48 13.55 -5.01
C SER A 68 19.18 12.26 -4.57
N LEU A 69 18.48 11.39 -3.84
CA LEU A 69 19.05 10.11 -3.39
C LEU A 69 19.14 9.09 -4.54
N ILE A 70 18.20 9.12 -5.50
CA ILE A 70 18.27 8.28 -6.71
C ILE A 70 19.48 8.68 -7.53
N VAL A 71 19.66 9.99 -7.79
CA VAL A 71 20.81 10.51 -8.55
C VAL A 71 22.12 10.09 -7.86
N ASN A 72 22.27 10.39 -6.56
CA ASN A 72 23.45 10.04 -5.79
C ASN A 72 23.80 8.55 -5.88
N PHE A 73 22.82 7.66 -5.66
CA PHE A 73 23.08 6.21 -5.74
C PHE A 73 23.44 5.75 -7.15
N LEU A 74 22.64 6.14 -8.15
CA LEU A 74 22.83 5.67 -9.53
C LEU A 74 24.14 6.19 -10.15
N GLU A 75 24.50 7.46 -9.94
CA GLU A 75 25.77 8.01 -10.43
C GLU A 75 26.97 7.35 -9.75
N ALA A 76 26.87 7.03 -8.46
CA ALA A 76 27.96 6.38 -7.72
C ALA A 76 28.28 4.98 -8.25
N ILE A 77 27.27 4.20 -8.65
CA ILE A 77 27.47 2.82 -9.14
C ILE A 77 27.59 2.70 -10.66
N TYR A 78 27.15 3.72 -11.41
CA TYR A 78 27.08 3.70 -12.87
C TYR A 78 28.40 3.32 -13.57
N PRO A 79 29.59 3.83 -13.15
CA PRO A 79 30.86 3.47 -13.79
C PRO A 79 31.20 1.97 -13.67
N TYR A 80 30.64 1.28 -12.69
CA TYR A 80 31.02 -0.08 -12.30
C TYR A 80 29.94 -1.13 -12.61
N SER A 81 28.72 -0.71 -12.95
CA SER A 81 27.62 -1.62 -13.31
C SER A 81 27.82 -2.14 -14.73
N ILE A 82 27.64 -3.45 -14.91
CA ILE A 82 27.79 -4.15 -16.17
C ILE A 82 26.41 -4.59 -16.67
N VAL A 83 25.68 -5.35 -15.84
CA VAL A 83 24.43 -5.99 -16.25
C VAL A 83 23.29 -4.98 -16.34
N LYS A 84 23.21 -4.02 -15.42
CA LYS A 84 22.11 -3.05 -15.35
C LYS A 84 22.47 -1.67 -15.86
N LYS A 85 23.59 -1.53 -16.57
CA LYS A 85 24.09 -0.24 -17.04
C LYS A 85 23.04 0.55 -17.83
N THR A 86 22.38 -0.08 -18.80
CA THR A 86 21.29 0.54 -19.57
C THR A 86 20.06 0.88 -18.71
N GLU A 87 19.67 0.03 -17.75
CA GLU A 87 18.59 0.35 -16.81
C GLU A 87 18.93 1.62 -15.98
N ILE A 88 20.19 1.76 -15.58
CA ILE A 88 20.70 2.92 -14.84
C ILE A 88 20.67 4.17 -15.71
N GLU A 89 21.10 4.10 -16.97
CA GLU A 89 21.04 5.22 -17.93
C GLU A 89 19.62 5.73 -18.14
N ILE A 90 18.67 4.82 -18.39
CA ILE A 90 17.24 5.16 -18.52
C ILE A 90 16.74 5.79 -17.21
N GLY A 91 17.17 5.24 -16.07
CA GLY A 91 16.87 5.80 -14.75
C GLY A 91 17.39 7.22 -14.55
N LEU A 92 18.63 7.50 -14.93
CA LEU A 92 19.25 8.82 -14.86
C LEU A 92 18.59 9.83 -15.82
N ARG A 93 18.05 9.37 -16.96
CA ARG A 93 17.19 10.22 -17.81
C ARG A 93 15.85 10.49 -17.15
N ALA A 94 15.20 9.48 -16.58
CA ALA A 94 13.88 9.60 -15.95
C ALA A 94 13.89 10.50 -14.72
N VAL A 95 14.94 10.45 -13.89
CA VAL A 95 15.06 11.26 -12.68
C VAL A 95 15.20 12.76 -13.02
N LYS A 96 15.78 13.12 -14.16
CA LYS A 96 15.88 14.53 -14.62
C LYS A 96 14.50 15.13 -14.89
N LEU A 97 13.54 14.31 -15.35
CA LEU A 97 12.15 14.74 -15.59
C LEU A 97 11.34 14.92 -14.30
N ILE A 98 11.85 14.48 -13.14
CA ILE A 98 11.17 14.67 -11.85
C ILE A 98 11.35 16.12 -11.40
N ARG A 99 10.22 16.80 -11.12
CA ARG A 99 10.19 18.17 -10.57
C ARG A 99 10.93 18.23 -9.24
N ASP A 100 11.78 19.25 -9.04
CA ASP A 100 12.55 19.41 -7.79
C ASP A 100 11.66 19.76 -6.59
N VAL A 101 10.59 20.51 -6.85
CA VAL A 101 9.61 20.89 -5.84
C VAL A 101 8.51 19.85 -5.78
N ASN A 102 8.24 19.35 -4.58
CA ASN A 102 7.06 18.52 -4.33
C ASN A 102 5.80 19.39 -4.39
N VAL A 103 5.24 19.54 -5.59
CA VAL A 103 4.00 20.26 -5.86
C VAL A 103 2.74 19.44 -5.51
N GLY A 104 2.89 18.37 -4.71
CA GLY A 104 1.77 17.57 -4.22
C GLY A 104 1.06 16.79 -5.34
N CYS A 105 -0.26 16.95 -5.42
CA CYS A 105 -1.12 16.28 -6.39
C CYS A 105 -1.27 17.04 -7.71
N ASN A 106 -0.43 18.04 -7.98
CA ASN A 106 -0.49 18.79 -9.23
C ASN A 106 -0.23 17.85 -10.41
N PRO A 107 -1.11 17.85 -11.44
CA PRO A 107 -0.94 16.99 -12.59
C PRO A 107 0.35 17.32 -13.35
N LEU A 108 0.87 16.31 -14.05
CA LEU A 108 1.93 16.49 -15.03
C LEU A 108 1.37 17.20 -16.26
N THR A 109 2.19 18.02 -16.91
CA THR A 109 1.82 18.59 -18.22
C THR A 109 1.82 17.48 -19.27
N GLN A 110 1.11 17.68 -20.39
CA GLN A 110 1.09 16.69 -21.47
C GLN A 110 2.50 16.34 -21.99
N PRO A 111 3.41 17.30 -22.22
CA PRO A 111 4.79 16.99 -22.60
C PRO A 111 5.54 16.15 -21.55
N GLU A 112 5.40 16.47 -20.26
CA GLU A 112 6.03 15.67 -19.19
C GLU A 112 5.49 14.24 -19.14
N LEU A 113 4.19 14.06 -19.34
CA LEU A 113 3.55 12.74 -19.39
C LEU A 113 4.12 11.89 -20.52
N ILE A 114 4.14 12.44 -21.74
CA ILE A 114 4.63 11.74 -22.94
C ILE A 114 6.10 11.32 -22.75
N GLU A 115 6.97 12.23 -22.31
CA GLU A 115 8.39 11.92 -22.13
C GLU A 115 8.64 10.88 -21.04
N ARG A 116 7.94 10.96 -19.91
CA ARG A 116 8.08 9.97 -18.85
C ARG A 116 7.50 8.62 -19.24
N GLU A 117 6.44 8.60 -20.02
CA GLU A 117 5.85 7.37 -20.54
C GLU A 117 6.77 6.69 -21.56
N LYS A 118 7.40 7.46 -22.44
CA LYS A 118 8.42 6.96 -23.36
C LYS A 118 9.55 6.25 -22.62
N LEU A 119 10.09 6.85 -21.56
CA LEU A 119 11.13 6.21 -20.72
C LEU A 119 10.62 4.98 -19.96
N ARG A 120 9.34 4.98 -19.55
CA ARG A 120 8.72 3.81 -18.92
C ARG A 120 8.66 2.64 -19.89
N MET A 121 8.25 2.89 -21.13
CA MET A 121 8.19 1.88 -22.20
C MET A 121 9.58 1.40 -22.57
N GLU A 122 10.55 2.31 -22.78
CA GLU A 122 11.95 1.97 -23.04
C GLU A 122 12.54 1.04 -21.96
N LEU A 123 12.29 1.34 -20.68
CA LEU A 123 12.72 0.49 -19.56
C LEU A 123 12.00 -0.87 -19.52
N GLN A 124 10.74 -0.94 -19.97
CA GLN A 124 9.97 -2.17 -20.03
C GLN A 124 10.42 -3.06 -21.17
N ASP A 125 10.69 -2.48 -22.34
CA ASP A 125 11.14 -3.18 -23.53
C ASP A 125 12.56 -3.72 -23.35
N TYR A 126 13.43 -2.96 -22.67
CA TYR A 126 14.78 -3.43 -22.31
C TYR A 126 14.75 -4.64 -21.37
N ARG A 127 13.79 -4.67 -20.46
CA ARG A 127 13.68 -5.80 -19.54
C ARG A 127 13.17 -6.99 -20.32
N PRO A 128 13.89 -8.14 -20.31
CA PRO A 128 13.33 -9.34 -20.89
C PRO A 128 11.96 -9.53 -20.26
N ALA A 129 10.93 -9.71 -21.12
CA ALA A 129 9.56 -9.91 -20.68
C ALA A 129 9.64 -10.90 -19.54
N LYS A 130 9.30 -10.42 -18.34
CA LYS A 130 9.33 -11.24 -17.14
C LYS A 130 8.34 -12.36 -17.43
N ASN A 131 8.84 -13.49 -17.89
CA ASN A 131 8.16 -14.78 -17.87
C ASN A 131 8.05 -15.21 -16.41
N PHE A 132 7.56 -14.32 -15.54
CA PHE A 132 6.95 -14.66 -14.25
C PHE A 132 5.70 -15.52 -14.47
N ARG A 133 5.22 -15.58 -15.72
CA ARG A 133 4.51 -16.73 -16.27
C ARG A 133 5.43 -17.45 -17.25
N ASN A 134 6.43 -18.17 -16.76
CA ASN A 134 6.61 -19.47 -17.39
C ASN A 134 5.25 -20.13 -17.16
N LEU A 135 4.45 -20.21 -18.23
CA LEU A 135 3.27 -21.06 -18.31
C LEU A 135 3.58 -22.52 -17.91
N GLN A 136 4.87 -22.82 -17.68
CA GLN A 136 5.42 -24.06 -17.19
C GLN A 136 5.67 -24.15 -15.67
N SER A 137 5.34 -23.15 -14.84
CA SER A 137 5.30 -23.47 -13.40
C SER A 137 4.24 -24.56 -13.20
N GLU A 138 4.52 -25.57 -12.37
CA GLU A 138 3.56 -26.65 -12.11
C GLU A 138 2.18 -26.10 -11.71
N GLU A 139 2.15 -24.99 -10.97
CA GLU A 139 0.92 -24.27 -10.62
C GLU A 139 0.20 -23.67 -11.84
N ALA A 140 0.91 -23.11 -12.82
CA ALA A 140 0.31 -22.56 -14.03
C ALA A 140 -0.22 -23.68 -14.95
N ILE A 141 0.56 -24.77 -15.11
CA ILE A 141 0.15 -25.97 -15.84
C ILE A 141 -1.12 -26.54 -15.21
N TYR A 142 -1.12 -26.75 -13.89
CA TYR A 142 -2.26 -27.24 -13.13
C TYR A 142 -3.48 -26.31 -13.26
N ARG A 143 -3.33 -24.99 -13.11
CA ARG A 143 -4.45 -24.06 -13.27
C ARG A 143 -5.02 -24.07 -14.69
N ASN A 144 -4.19 -24.26 -15.70
CA ASN A 144 -4.65 -24.39 -17.08
C ASN A 144 -5.34 -25.73 -17.33
N SER A 145 -4.82 -26.84 -16.80
CA SER A 145 -5.48 -28.14 -16.93
C SER A 145 -6.86 -28.15 -16.26
N ILE A 146 -7.03 -27.48 -15.12
CA ILE A 146 -8.35 -27.27 -14.51
C ILE A 146 -9.24 -26.40 -15.40
N LYS A 147 -8.73 -25.32 -16.01
CA LYS A 147 -9.53 -24.49 -16.93
C LYS A 147 -10.01 -25.29 -18.15
N GLU A 148 -9.14 -26.09 -18.74
CA GLU A 148 -9.46 -26.96 -19.87
C GLU A 148 -10.46 -28.04 -19.48
N LYS A 149 -10.25 -28.71 -18.32
CA LYS A 149 -11.19 -29.71 -17.77
C LYS A 149 -12.62 -29.19 -17.64
N TYR A 150 -12.79 -27.92 -17.28
CA TYR A 150 -14.11 -27.28 -17.15
C TYR A 150 -14.53 -26.49 -18.40
N ALA A 151 -13.81 -26.60 -19.52
CA ALA A 151 -14.05 -25.84 -20.75
C ALA A 151 -14.20 -24.32 -20.51
N TYR A 152 -13.45 -23.79 -19.53
CA TYR A 152 -13.53 -22.41 -19.06
C TYR A 152 -14.91 -21.99 -18.51
N ARG A 153 -15.73 -22.94 -18.03
CA ARG A 153 -17.01 -22.67 -17.39
C ARG A 153 -16.92 -22.76 -15.87
N CYS A 154 -17.70 -21.93 -15.21
CA CYS A 154 -17.80 -21.96 -13.75
C CYS A 154 -18.43 -23.29 -13.30
N SER A 155 -17.75 -24.08 -12.45
CA SER A 155 -18.27 -25.34 -11.91
C SER A 155 -19.54 -25.21 -11.06
N GLU A 156 -19.96 -23.98 -10.71
CA GLU A 156 -21.13 -23.72 -9.87
C GLU A 156 -22.32 -23.15 -10.65
N CYS A 157 -22.07 -22.21 -11.56
CA CYS A 157 -23.15 -21.50 -12.27
C CYS A 157 -23.04 -21.60 -13.78
N ASP A 158 -22.13 -22.44 -14.27
CA ASP A 158 -21.83 -22.73 -15.68
C ASP A 158 -21.52 -21.53 -16.60
N CYS A 159 -21.33 -20.34 -16.04
CA CYS A 159 -21.09 -19.15 -16.86
C CYS A 159 -19.71 -19.24 -17.54
N ASP A 160 -19.64 -18.78 -18.79
CA ASP A 160 -18.39 -18.72 -19.56
C ASP A 160 -17.39 -17.73 -18.93
N LEU A 161 -16.13 -18.15 -18.86
CA LEU A 161 -14.99 -17.40 -18.32
C LEU A 161 -13.91 -17.12 -19.37
N LYS A 162 -14.05 -17.55 -20.64
CA LYS A 162 -13.05 -17.35 -21.71
C LYS A 162 -12.72 -15.86 -21.93
N ASP A 163 -13.74 -15.01 -21.93
CA ASP A 163 -13.58 -13.57 -22.19
C ASP A 163 -13.38 -12.73 -20.93
N LYS A 164 -13.41 -13.36 -19.75
CA LYS A 164 -13.22 -12.65 -18.49
C LYS A 164 -11.74 -12.65 -18.16
N SER A 165 -11.21 -11.47 -17.86
CA SER A 165 -9.80 -11.27 -17.48
C SER A 165 -9.30 -12.40 -16.55
N PRO A 166 -8.05 -12.87 -16.67
CA PRO A 166 -7.53 -14.03 -15.91
C PRO A 166 -7.65 -13.93 -14.39
N PHE A 167 -7.98 -12.76 -13.84
CA PHE A 167 -8.33 -12.54 -12.43
C PHE A 167 -9.78 -12.93 -12.05
N PHE A 168 -10.62 -13.33 -13.00
CA PHE A 168 -12.03 -13.70 -12.80
C PHE A 168 -12.29 -15.19 -12.66
N SER A 169 -11.30 -16.03 -12.99
CA SER A 169 -11.31 -17.46 -12.73
C SER A 169 -10.49 -17.75 -11.48
N ILE A 170 -11.08 -18.44 -10.51
CA ILE A 170 -10.40 -18.89 -9.30
C ILE A 170 -10.41 -20.41 -9.32
N VAL A 171 -9.22 -21.00 -9.41
CA VAL A 171 -9.03 -22.43 -9.22
C VAL A 171 -8.90 -22.69 -7.72
N SER A 172 -9.79 -23.52 -7.17
CA SER A 172 -9.78 -23.95 -5.77
C SER A 172 -10.37 -25.36 -5.72
N ASP A 173 -9.74 -26.27 -4.97
CA ASP A 173 -10.21 -27.64 -4.78
C ASP A 173 -10.50 -28.38 -6.11
N ASP A 174 -9.58 -28.30 -7.08
CA ASP A 174 -9.72 -28.91 -8.42
C ASP A 174 -10.97 -28.46 -9.21
N ARG A 175 -11.55 -27.30 -8.88
CA ARG A 175 -12.72 -26.72 -9.55
C ARG A 175 -12.44 -25.32 -10.05
N LEU A 176 -13.17 -24.90 -11.07
CA LEU A 176 -13.05 -23.58 -11.68
C LEU A 176 -14.24 -22.71 -11.29
N PHE A 177 -14.01 -21.62 -10.56
CA PHE A 177 -15.11 -20.74 -10.15
C PHE A 177 -15.04 -19.39 -10.83
N CYS A 178 -16.20 -18.85 -11.20
CA CYS A 178 -16.32 -17.42 -11.47
C CYS A 178 -16.12 -16.64 -10.17
N ARG A 179 -15.71 -15.38 -10.29
CA ARG A 179 -15.50 -14.49 -9.13
C ARG A 179 -16.72 -14.40 -8.19
N LYS A 180 -17.95 -14.45 -8.73
CA LYS A 180 -19.20 -14.41 -7.92
C LYS A 180 -19.33 -15.69 -7.08
N CYS A 181 -19.23 -16.85 -7.71
CA CYS A 181 -19.35 -18.14 -7.03
C CYS A 181 -18.20 -18.43 -6.07
N SER A 182 -16.96 -18.05 -6.43
CA SER A 182 -15.83 -18.17 -5.50
C SER A 182 -16.01 -17.30 -4.24
N LYS A 183 -16.54 -16.08 -4.38
CA LYS A 183 -16.89 -15.23 -3.24
C LYS A 183 -18.01 -15.86 -2.40
N ASN A 184 -18.96 -16.53 -3.02
CA ASN A 184 -20.04 -17.23 -2.33
C ASN A 184 -19.53 -18.47 -1.58
N ARG A 185 -18.59 -19.26 -2.12
CA ARG A 185 -17.96 -20.38 -1.38
C ARG A 185 -17.08 -19.89 -0.22
N ASN A 186 -16.32 -18.83 -0.44
CA ASN A 186 -15.51 -18.20 0.61
C ASN A 186 -16.34 -17.48 1.67
N ALA A 187 -17.61 -17.18 1.39
CA ALA A 187 -18.58 -17.03 2.44
C ALA A 187 -18.85 -18.42 3.00
N ARG A 188 -17.90 -18.94 3.81
CA ARG A 188 -18.11 -20.09 4.70
C ARG A 188 -19.56 -20.09 5.11
N GLU A 189 -20.27 -21.21 4.98
CA GLU A 189 -21.63 -21.36 5.48
C GLU A 189 -21.67 -20.71 6.85
N LEU A 190 -22.25 -19.51 6.90
CA LEU A 190 -22.13 -18.68 8.08
C LEU A 190 -22.96 -19.41 9.10
N LYS A 191 -22.31 -20.10 10.06
CA LYS A 191 -22.91 -20.85 11.16
C LYS A 191 -24.33 -20.35 11.40
N VAL A 192 -25.33 -21.17 11.13
CA VAL A 192 -26.72 -20.74 11.27
C VAL A 192 -26.88 -20.29 12.72
N LEU A 193 -27.21 -19.02 12.91
CA LEU A 193 -27.33 -18.40 14.22
C LEU A 193 -28.68 -17.72 14.25
N SER A 194 -29.46 -18.00 15.28
CA SER A 194 -30.75 -17.37 15.48
C SER A 194 -30.59 -15.91 15.92
N LYS A 195 -31.68 -15.15 15.90
CA LYS A 195 -31.70 -13.76 16.38
C LYS A 195 -31.36 -13.70 17.86
N GLU A 196 -31.88 -14.65 18.63
CA GLU A 196 -31.76 -14.77 20.08
C GLU A 196 -30.31 -15.05 20.49
N GLN A 197 -29.64 -15.98 19.79
CA GLN A 197 -28.22 -16.27 20.03
C GLN A 197 -27.34 -15.03 19.82
N ILE A 198 -27.66 -14.22 18.81
CA ILE A 198 -26.93 -12.98 18.54
C ILE A 198 -27.18 -11.96 19.65
N VAL A 199 -28.44 -11.78 20.08
CA VAL A 199 -28.79 -10.85 21.16
C VAL A 199 -28.11 -11.26 22.47
N ASP A 200 -28.25 -12.52 22.87
CA ASP A 200 -27.65 -13.09 24.09
C ASP A 200 -26.13 -12.88 24.12
N ALA A 201 -25.44 -13.26 23.04
CA ALA A 201 -24.00 -13.08 22.95
C ALA A 201 -23.57 -11.61 23.01
N THR A 202 -24.39 -10.67 22.52
CA THR A 202 -24.05 -9.25 22.58
C THR A 202 -24.34 -8.63 23.95
N GLN A 203 -25.38 -9.10 24.64
CA GLN A 203 -25.69 -8.64 26.00
C GLN A 203 -24.65 -9.13 27.02
N LYS A 204 -24.10 -10.34 26.80
CA LYS A 204 -23.06 -10.93 27.65
C LYS A 204 -21.67 -10.33 27.47
N THR A 205 -21.42 -9.53 26.43
CA THR A 205 -20.09 -8.98 26.14
C THR A 205 -20.09 -7.46 26.08
N LYS A 206 -18.93 -6.85 26.37
CA LYS A 206 -18.77 -5.39 26.31
C LYS A 206 -18.63 -4.84 24.89
N ASN A 207 -18.23 -5.69 23.94
CA ASN A 207 -18.00 -5.29 22.54
C ASN A 207 -18.38 -6.43 21.56
N LEU A 208 -18.45 -6.07 20.27
CA LEU A 208 -18.85 -6.98 19.19
C LEU A 208 -17.78 -8.01 18.81
N ASP A 209 -16.50 -7.75 19.10
CA ASP A 209 -15.42 -8.68 18.77
C ASP A 209 -15.48 -9.91 19.70
N ASP A 210 -15.74 -9.69 20.99
CA ASP A 210 -15.96 -10.76 21.97
C ASP A 210 -17.23 -11.55 21.66
N ALA A 211 -18.33 -10.88 21.32
CA ALA A 211 -19.56 -11.54 20.88
C ALA A 211 -19.32 -12.42 19.64
N ALA A 212 -18.54 -11.93 18.67
CA ALA A 212 -18.20 -12.70 17.48
C ALA A 212 -17.37 -13.95 17.82
N LYS A 213 -16.44 -13.83 18.79
CA LYS A 213 -15.64 -14.94 19.28
C LYS A 213 -16.51 -16.02 19.96
N ILE A 214 -17.44 -15.63 20.84
CA ILE A 214 -18.40 -16.56 21.48
C ILE A 214 -19.23 -17.31 20.42
N LEU A 215 -19.70 -16.60 19.39
CA LEU A 215 -20.50 -17.18 18.34
C LEU A 215 -19.71 -18.04 17.34
N GLY A 216 -18.37 -18.01 17.39
CA GLY A 216 -17.49 -18.74 16.48
C GLY A 216 -17.53 -18.20 15.05
N ILE A 217 -17.74 -16.89 14.87
CA ILE A 217 -17.78 -16.24 13.55
C ILE A 217 -16.88 -14.99 13.52
N SER A 218 -16.58 -14.49 12.32
CA SER A 218 -15.85 -13.22 12.21
C SER A 218 -16.74 -12.04 12.61
N ARG A 219 -16.14 -10.94 13.09
CA ARG A 219 -16.82 -9.68 13.40
C ARG A 219 -17.69 -9.17 12.23
N GLN A 220 -17.18 -9.29 11.00
CA GLN A 220 -17.92 -8.92 9.79
C GLN A 220 -19.11 -9.86 9.54
N GLY A 221 -18.97 -11.16 9.82
CA GLY A 221 -20.06 -12.13 9.80
C GLY A 221 -21.16 -11.78 10.79
N LEU A 222 -20.79 -11.40 12.01
CA LEU A 222 -21.73 -10.96 13.05
C LEU A 222 -22.50 -9.71 12.60
N LEU A 223 -21.80 -8.69 12.08
CA LEU A 223 -22.45 -7.46 11.57
C LEU A 223 -23.43 -7.74 10.43
N ARG A 224 -23.09 -8.66 9.51
CA ARG A 224 -24.01 -9.08 8.43
C ARG A 224 -25.26 -9.76 8.99
N LYS A 225 -25.11 -10.66 9.96
CA LYS A 225 -26.26 -11.33 10.58
C LYS A 225 -27.12 -10.38 11.42
N ARG A 226 -26.50 -9.48 12.20
CA ARG A 226 -27.23 -8.40 12.90
C ARG A 226 -28.06 -7.57 11.92
N ARG A 227 -27.51 -7.20 10.76
CA ARG A 227 -28.27 -6.51 9.70
C ARG A 227 -29.46 -7.32 9.22
N LYS A 228 -29.26 -8.61 8.95
CA LYS A 228 -30.31 -9.52 8.48
C LYS A 228 -31.49 -9.58 9.47
N TYR A 229 -31.23 -9.50 10.77
CA TYR A 229 -32.25 -9.55 11.83
C TYR A 229 -32.69 -8.16 12.34
N GLY A 230 -32.27 -7.06 11.70
CA GLY A 230 -32.60 -5.71 12.14
C GLY A 230 -31.96 -5.28 13.47
N LEU A 231 -30.94 -5.99 13.95
CA LEU A 231 -30.25 -5.76 15.23
C LEU A 231 -29.10 -4.74 15.14
N LEU A 232 -28.95 -4.01 14.03
CA LEU A 232 -27.91 -2.99 13.92
C LEU A 232 -28.38 -1.70 14.60
N GLU A 233 -28.01 -1.55 15.86
CA GLU A 233 -28.07 -0.27 16.55
C GLU A 233 -26.71 0.41 16.39
N TYR A 234 -26.63 1.39 15.50
CA TYR A 234 -25.59 2.41 15.63
C TYR A 234 -26.18 3.50 16.51
N LEU A 235 -25.47 3.92 17.55
CA LEU A 235 -25.86 5.13 18.27
C LEU A 235 -25.35 6.33 17.48
N CYS A 236 -26.23 7.29 17.19
CA CYS A 236 -25.85 8.55 16.59
C CYS A 236 -24.82 9.26 17.48
N GLN A 237 -23.67 9.66 16.95
CA GLN A 237 -22.64 10.34 17.75
C GLN A 237 -23.09 11.71 18.28
N ILE A 238 -24.17 12.28 17.72
CA ILE A 238 -24.72 13.58 18.11
C ILE A 238 -25.86 13.41 19.12
N CYS A 239 -26.91 12.67 18.77
CA CYS A 239 -28.11 12.58 19.60
C CYS A 239 -28.27 11.25 20.34
N GLN A 240 -27.30 10.33 20.22
CA GLN A 240 -27.29 8.99 20.84
C GLN A 240 -28.48 8.09 20.46
N ARG A 241 -29.33 8.48 19.49
CA ARG A 241 -30.44 7.65 19.04
C ARG A 241 -29.93 6.43 18.24
N PRO A 242 -30.47 5.22 18.48
CA PRO A 242 -30.17 4.07 17.65
C PRO A 242 -30.68 4.29 16.23
N PHE A 243 -29.87 3.94 15.22
CA PHE A 243 -30.26 4.03 13.81
C PHE A 243 -29.61 2.94 12.96
N GLN A 244 -30.24 2.67 11.81
CA GLN A 244 -29.67 1.83 10.77
C GLN A 244 -29.07 2.71 9.65
N PRO A 245 -27.77 2.60 9.35
CA PRO A 245 -27.16 3.38 8.29
C PRO A 245 -27.77 2.94 6.95
N THR A 246 -28.49 3.84 6.29
CA THR A 246 -28.85 3.67 4.89
C THR A 246 -27.58 3.74 4.04
N GLN A 247 -27.59 3.19 2.82
CA GLN A 247 -26.38 3.13 1.97
C GLN A 247 -25.76 4.50 1.66
N ARG A 248 -26.51 5.60 1.87
CA ARG A 248 -26.09 6.99 1.57
C ARG A 248 -25.66 7.80 2.80
N ALA A 249 -26.08 7.45 4.01
CA ALA A 249 -25.71 8.17 5.22
C ALA A 249 -24.35 7.69 5.76
N SER A 250 -23.51 8.62 6.24
CA SER A 250 -22.27 8.24 6.92
C SER A 250 -22.61 7.33 8.11
N LYS A 251 -21.81 6.28 8.37
CA LYS A 251 -22.03 5.27 9.43
C LYS A 251 -22.04 5.82 10.87
N ARG A 252 -22.16 7.14 11.06
CA ARG A 252 -21.99 7.87 12.32
C ARG A 252 -23.24 8.62 12.78
N TYR A 253 -24.19 8.92 11.88
CA TYR A 253 -25.29 9.84 12.18
C TYR A 253 -26.64 9.27 11.73
N CYS A 254 -27.67 9.46 12.57
CA CYS A 254 -29.01 8.91 12.35
C CYS A 254 -29.86 9.68 11.34
N SER A 255 -29.49 10.93 11.04
CA SER A 255 -30.21 11.81 10.12
C SER A 255 -29.20 12.73 9.40
N ASP A 256 -29.63 13.35 8.31
CA ASP A 256 -28.83 14.35 7.59
C ASP A 256 -28.50 15.55 8.48
N GLU A 257 -29.43 15.99 9.32
CA GLU A 257 -29.23 17.05 10.32
C GLU A 257 -28.08 16.70 11.29
N CYS A 258 -28.12 15.50 11.90
CA CYS A 258 -27.01 15.02 12.74
C CYS A 258 -25.71 14.92 11.93
N GLY A 259 -25.81 14.62 10.64
CA GLY A 259 -24.69 14.61 9.71
C GLY A 259 -24.06 15.98 9.49
N VAL A 260 -24.87 17.03 9.36
CA VAL A 260 -24.42 18.42 9.26
C VAL A 260 -23.74 18.84 10.56
N ILE A 261 -24.40 18.63 11.71
CA ILE A 261 -23.86 18.96 13.04
C ILE A 261 -22.53 18.24 13.27
N GLY A 262 -22.46 16.94 12.98
CA GLY A 262 -21.24 16.17 13.16
C GLY A 262 -20.11 16.57 12.21
N LYS A 263 -20.41 17.02 10.99
CA LYS A 263 -19.39 17.60 10.09
C LYS A 263 -18.84 18.91 10.64
N GLN A 264 -19.70 19.78 11.16
CA GLN A 264 -19.30 21.05 11.77
C GLN A 264 -18.41 20.81 12.99
N TYR A 265 -18.82 19.92 13.89
CA TYR A 265 -18.01 19.55 15.05
C TYR A 265 -16.62 18.99 14.67
N LEU A 266 -16.55 18.14 13.64
CA LEU A 266 -15.26 17.63 13.13
C LEU A 266 -14.40 18.71 12.46
N LEU A 267 -15.01 19.69 11.80
CA LEU A 267 -14.32 20.84 11.24
C LEU A 267 -13.71 21.70 12.35
N GLU A 268 -14.48 21.99 13.39
CA GLU A 268 -14.01 22.73 14.58
C GLU A 268 -12.86 22.00 15.27
N GLN A 269 -12.99 20.69 15.55
CA GLN A 269 -11.89 19.90 16.11
C GLN A 269 -10.63 19.92 15.24
N ARG A 270 -10.77 19.86 13.92
CA ARG A 270 -9.62 19.94 12.99
C ARG A 270 -8.98 21.31 13.00
N GLN A 271 -9.76 22.39 13.08
CA GLN A 271 -9.25 23.75 13.19
C GLN A 271 -8.49 23.93 14.50
N THR A 272 -9.03 23.46 15.63
CA THR A 272 -8.35 23.48 16.93
C THR A 272 -7.06 22.66 16.90
N ALA A 273 -7.08 21.44 16.34
CA ALA A 273 -5.90 20.59 16.22
C ALA A 273 -4.83 21.22 15.30
N TYR A 274 -5.23 21.80 14.17
CA TYR A 274 -4.35 22.51 13.26
C TYR A 274 -3.71 23.73 13.94
N HIS A 275 -4.49 24.53 14.68
CA HIS A 275 -3.98 25.66 15.44
C HIS A 275 -2.98 25.22 16.52
N GLY A 276 -3.30 24.18 17.28
CA GLY A 276 -2.40 23.60 18.27
C GLY A 276 -1.08 23.13 17.66
N GLN A 277 -1.15 22.42 16.52
CA GLN A 277 0.03 21.96 15.80
C GLN A 277 0.87 23.12 15.25
N LYS A 278 0.24 24.17 14.74
CA LYS A 278 0.91 25.40 14.26
C LYS A 278 1.66 26.10 15.39
N ILE A 279 1.03 26.22 16.57
CA ILE A 279 1.67 26.79 17.77
C ILE A 279 2.90 25.96 18.19
N LEU A 280 2.79 24.63 18.22
CA LEU A 280 3.91 23.74 18.55
C LEU A 280 5.07 23.87 17.55
N ASN A 281 4.77 23.95 16.25
CA ASN A 281 5.79 24.12 15.21
C ASN A 281 6.49 25.48 15.32
N ASN A 282 5.74 26.55 15.59
CA ASN A 282 6.33 27.87 15.81
C ASN A 282 7.25 27.89 17.04
N ARG A 283 6.84 27.28 18.17
CA ARG A 283 7.69 27.16 19.37
C ARG A 283 9.02 26.45 19.06
N LYS A 284 8.97 25.34 18.32
CA LYS A 284 10.17 24.61 17.89
C LYS A 284 11.07 25.46 17.00
N TYR A 285 10.50 26.22 16.06
CA TYR A 285 11.24 27.12 15.20
C TYR A 285 12.00 28.20 15.99
N TYR A 286 11.33 28.86 16.94
CA TYR A 286 11.98 29.87 17.79
C TYR A 286 13.05 29.28 18.69
N GLN A 287 12.83 28.09 19.27
CA GLN A 287 13.84 27.39 20.07
C GLN A 287 15.08 27.05 19.24
N ASN A 288 14.90 26.49 18.04
CA ASN A 288 16.02 26.16 17.15
C ASN A 288 16.82 27.41 16.75
N ASN A 289 16.15 28.53 16.45
CA ASN A 289 16.83 29.77 16.13
C ASN A 289 17.58 30.36 17.33
N LYS A 290 17.00 30.27 18.53
CA LYS A 290 17.66 30.70 19.77
C LYS A 290 18.95 29.91 20.00
N GLU A 291 18.94 28.60 19.79
CA GLU A 291 20.14 27.76 19.92
C GLU A 291 21.19 28.08 18.84
N LYS A 292 20.77 28.28 17.57
CA LYS A 292 21.69 28.72 16.50
C LYS A 292 22.37 30.05 16.80
N ILE A 293 21.63 31.01 17.39
CA ILE A 293 22.19 32.31 17.79
C ILE A 293 23.22 32.12 18.90
N LYS A 294 22.90 31.32 19.93
CA LYS A 294 23.85 31.00 21.01
C LYS A 294 25.12 30.33 20.47
N GLU A 295 24.99 29.40 19.54
CA GLU A 295 26.12 28.72 18.91
C GLU A 295 27.02 29.68 18.13
N LYS A 296 26.42 30.60 17.35
CA LYS A 296 27.15 31.69 16.67
C LYS A 296 27.87 32.64 17.64
N LEU A 297 27.25 32.94 18.78
CA LEU A 297 27.88 33.80 19.80
C LEU A 297 29.05 33.07 20.49
N ARG A 298 28.92 31.77 20.74
CA ARG A 298 30.01 30.94 21.28
C ARG A 298 31.18 30.88 20.30
N SER A 299 30.94 30.61 19.01
CA SER A 299 32.02 30.53 18.02
C SER A 299 32.74 31.86 17.82
N LYS A 300 32.04 33.00 17.86
CA LYS A 300 32.68 34.33 17.85
C LYS A 300 33.58 34.58 19.06
N LYS A 301 33.20 34.10 20.25
CA LYS A 301 34.01 34.27 21.47
C LYS A 301 35.33 33.47 21.40
N TYR A 302 35.33 32.30 20.75
CA TYR A 302 36.53 31.48 20.57
C TYR A 302 37.51 32.04 19.54
N ASN A 303 37.08 32.89 18.61
CA ASN A 303 37.95 33.50 17.60
C ASN A 303 38.61 34.82 18.07
N LEU A 304 38.33 35.25 19.30
CA LEU A 304 38.86 36.50 19.88
C LEU A 304 39.90 36.23 21.00
N ILE A 305 40.31 34.97 21.16
CA ILE A 305 41.36 34.49 22.07
C ILE A 305 42.43 33.86 21.19
#